data_AF-A0A7S1LNA1-F1
#
_entry.id   AF-A0A7S1LNA1-F1
#
_cell.length_a   1.000
_cell.length_b   1.000
_cell.length_c   1.000
_cell.angle_alpha   90.00
_cell.angle_beta   90.00
_cell.angle_gamma   90.00
#
_symmetry.space_group_name_H-M   'P 1'
#
loop_
_entity.id
_entity.type
_entity.pdbx_description
1 polymer ?
#
loop_
_entity_poly.entity_id
_entity_poly.type
_entity_poly.pdbx_seq_one_letter_code
_entity_poly.pdbx_strand_id
1 'polypeptide(L)'
;DGSRPGRPMASCGLSPMELFAAGCFAGAVVAVPMCPVSVVRTHQQNSARAGRRALSVPEVATDLWRNEGPRGLFRCLGLEVFATGVGRGVYFWAYEELKALFKAEGSPLRGSWTADWAAALGTSLVWWATMFPCDLIKTQLQAVPIAAAKRATHKLGKATALRCASIIVREHGLTGLYRGFHLTLARSLASSGTALPIYDALQPHLRAAFGA
;
A
#
# COMPACT_ATOMS: atom_id res chain seq x y z
N ASP A 1 29.14 15.58 -22.92
CA ASP A 1 29.88 14.54 -22.20
C ASP A 1 28.93 13.84 -21.23
N GLY A 2 28.99 12.52 -21.18
CA GLY A 2 27.87 11.61 -20.92
C GLY A 2 27.13 11.76 -19.58
N SER A 3 25.81 11.91 -19.68
CA SER A 3 24.84 11.78 -18.59
C SER A 3 24.99 10.43 -17.90
N ARG A 4 25.66 10.43 -16.74
CA ARG A 4 25.82 9.26 -15.88
C ARG A 4 24.43 8.69 -15.55
N PRO A 5 24.10 7.46 -15.96
CA PRO A 5 22.85 6.82 -15.57
C PRO A 5 22.85 6.67 -14.05
N GLY A 6 21.73 7.06 -13.43
CA GLY A 6 21.55 7.00 -11.98
C GLY A 6 21.94 5.62 -11.46
N ARG A 7 22.87 5.60 -10.50
CA ARG A 7 23.29 4.35 -9.84
C ARG A 7 22.03 3.66 -9.31
N PRO A 8 21.84 2.35 -9.57
CA PRO A 8 20.76 1.61 -8.94
C PRO A 8 20.93 1.74 -7.42
N MET A 9 19.92 2.27 -6.73
CA MET A 9 19.89 2.25 -5.27
C MET A 9 19.91 0.78 -4.84
N ALA A 10 21.04 0.40 -4.24
CA ALA A 10 21.31 -0.86 -3.55
C ALA A 10 21.31 -2.16 -4.39
N SER A 11 22.30 -2.31 -5.28
CA SER A 11 22.82 -3.64 -5.63
C SER A 11 23.97 -4.02 -4.68
N CYS A 12 23.66 -4.18 -3.38
CA CYS A 12 24.43 -5.13 -2.58
C CYS A 12 23.86 -6.49 -2.99
N GLY A 13 24.67 -7.48 -3.35
CA GLY A 13 24.26 -8.72 -4.04
C GLY A 13 23.36 -9.66 -3.22
N LEU A 14 22.23 -9.16 -2.75
CA LEU A 14 21.22 -9.88 -1.97
C LEU A 14 20.33 -10.68 -2.91
N SER A 15 20.03 -11.91 -2.52
CA SER A 15 19.06 -12.76 -3.19
C SER A 15 17.68 -12.10 -3.19
N PRO A 16 16.83 -12.30 -4.22
CA PRO A 16 15.45 -11.82 -4.23
C PRO A 16 14.65 -12.17 -2.97
N MET A 17 14.97 -13.31 -2.34
CA MET A 17 14.37 -13.74 -1.07
C MET A 17 14.84 -12.93 0.15
N GLU A 18 16.08 -12.47 0.16
CA GLU A 18 16.60 -11.60 1.22
C GLU A 18 15.99 -10.19 1.12
N LEU A 19 15.83 -9.68 -0.11
CA LEU A 19 15.10 -8.43 -0.37
C LEU A 19 13.64 -8.53 0.06
N PHE A 20 12.99 -9.66 -0.22
CA PHE A 20 11.63 -9.94 0.24
C PHE A 20 11.54 -9.92 1.78
N ALA A 21 12.45 -10.62 2.47
CA ALA A 21 12.48 -10.69 3.92
C ALA A 21 12.76 -9.32 4.57
N ALA A 22 13.73 -8.57 4.04
CA ALA A 22 14.03 -7.20 4.47
C ALA A 22 12.84 -6.26 4.25
N GLY A 23 12.16 -6.37 3.11
CA GLY A 23 10.94 -5.63 2.79
C GLY A 23 9.80 -5.94 3.76
N CYS A 24 9.63 -7.21 4.13
CA CYS A 24 8.63 -7.64 5.11
C CYS A 24 8.91 -7.07 6.50
N PHE A 25 10.16 -7.15 6.96
CA PHE A 25 10.56 -6.61 8.25
C PHE A 25 10.38 -5.08 8.31
N ALA A 26 10.88 -4.37 7.30
CA ALA A 26 10.70 -2.93 7.19
C ALA A 26 9.21 -2.53 7.17
N GLY A 27 8.38 -3.29 6.45
CA GLY A 27 6.93 -3.08 6.43
C GLY A 27 6.26 -3.30 7.77
N ALA A 28 6.66 -4.33 8.52
CA ALA A 28 6.15 -4.60 9.86
C ALA A 28 6.50 -3.47 10.84
N VAL A 29 7.73 -2.96 10.81
CA VAL A 29 8.18 -1.84 11.65
C VAL A 29 7.38 -0.58 11.33
N VAL A 30 7.17 -0.26 10.05
CA VAL A 30 6.39 0.92 9.62
C VAL A 30 4.91 0.79 9.96
N ALA A 31 4.35 -0.42 9.97
CA ALA A 31 2.94 -0.65 10.24
C ALA A 31 2.53 -0.26 11.67
N VAL A 32 3.44 -0.32 12.65
CA VAL A 32 3.13 0.00 14.05
C VAL A 32 2.69 1.47 14.24
N PRO A 33 3.48 2.48 13.84
CA PRO A 33 3.05 3.87 13.91
C PRO A 33 1.98 4.23 12.86
N MET A 34 1.91 3.50 11.74
CA MET A 34 0.89 3.77 10.72
C MET A 34 -0.51 3.29 11.09
N CYS A 35 -0.63 2.21 11.86
CA CYS A 35 -1.93 1.68 12.28
C CYS A 35 -2.86 2.74 12.89
N PRO A 36 -2.47 3.54 13.91
CA PRO A 36 -3.36 4.56 14.47
C PRO A 36 -3.73 5.65 13.46
N VAL A 37 -2.78 6.06 12.61
CA VAL A 37 -3.02 7.07 11.56
C VAL A 37 -4.03 6.56 10.53
N SER A 38 -3.85 5.33 10.06
CA SER A 38 -4.76 4.65 9.13
C SER A 38 -6.17 4.54 9.72
N VAL A 39 -6.30 4.16 11.00
CA VAL A 39 -7.60 4.04 11.66
C VAL A 39 -8.31 5.40 11.78
N VAL A 40 -7.60 6.44 12.21
CA VAL A 40 -8.17 7.80 12.32
C VAL A 40 -8.59 8.33 10.96
N ARG A 41 -7.73 8.17 9.94
CA ARG A 41 -8.03 8.60 8.56
C ARG A 41 -9.27 7.90 8.01
N THR A 42 -9.37 6.59 8.15
CA THR A 42 -10.51 5.84 7.63
C THR A 42 -11.80 6.21 8.38
N HIS A 43 -11.73 6.41 9.70
CA HIS A 43 -12.88 6.88 10.47
C HIS A 43 -13.37 8.27 10.03
N GLN A 44 -12.44 9.19 9.78
CA GLN A 44 -12.76 10.51 9.26
C GLN A 44 -13.42 10.43 7.87
N GLN A 45 -12.87 9.59 6.97
CA GLN A 45 -13.43 9.38 5.63
C GLN A 45 -14.84 8.77 5.66
N ASN A 46 -15.10 7.83 6.57
CA ASN A 46 -16.41 7.23 6.72
C ASN A 46 -17.42 8.17 7.36
N SER A 47 -16.98 8.99 8.33
CA SER A 47 -17.82 10.01 8.96
C SER A 47 -18.27 11.05 7.93
N ALA A 48 -17.36 11.51 7.06
CA ALA A 48 -17.67 12.41 5.95
C ALA A 48 -18.66 11.78 4.96
N ARG A 49 -18.49 10.49 4.61
CA ARG A 49 -19.42 9.77 3.72
C ARG A 49 -20.81 9.58 4.33
N ALA A 50 -20.90 9.43 5.64
CA ALA A 50 -22.18 9.26 6.35
C ALA A 50 -22.97 10.57 6.51
N GLY A 51 -22.53 11.68 5.89
CA GLY A 51 -23.16 13.00 6.03
C GLY A 51 -23.08 13.57 7.44
N ARG A 52 -22.24 12.99 8.31
CA ARG A 52 -21.99 13.49 9.67
C ARG A 52 -21.00 14.64 9.60
N ARG A 53 -21.01 15.49 10.63
CA ARG A 53 -20.05 16.59 10.79
C ARG A 53 -18.63 16.09 10.49
N ALA A 54 -17.90 16.79 9.64
CA ALA A 54 -16.51 16.50 9.35
C ALA A 54 -15.70 16.71 10.65
N LEU A 55 -15.48 15.62 11.38
CA LEU A 55 -14.70 15.64 12.62
C LEU A 55 -13.24 15.93 12.27
N SER A 56 -12.61 16.79 13.08
CA SER A 56 -11.18 17.03 12.94
C SER A 56 -10.38 15.79 13.37
N VAL A 57 -9.16 15.63 12.86
CA VAL A 57 -8.25 14.53 13.24
C VAL A 57 -8.13 14.35 14.76
N PRO A 58 -7.91 15.42 15.58
CA PRO A 58 -7.84 15.26 17.03
C PRO A 58 -9.19 14.93 17.67
N GLU A 59 -10.32 15.41 17.12
CA GLU A 59 -11.65 15.03 17.59
C GLU A 59 -11.90 13.53 17.40
N VAL A 60 -11.59 12.99 16.22
CA VAL A 60 -11.70 11.56 15.91
C VAL A 60 -10.78 10.74 16.82
N ALA A 61 -9.54 11.17 17.02
CA ALA A 61 -8.59 10.47 17.88
C ALA A 61 -9.06 10.45 19.35
N THR A 62 -9.59 11.57 19.84
CA THR A 62 -10.10 11.69 21.21
C THR A 62 -11.36 10.84 21.41
N ASP A 63 -12.27 10.87 20.44
CA ASP A 63 -13.48 10.05 20.46
C ASP A 63 -13.15 8.55 20.47
N LEU A 64 -12.22 8.13 19.62
CA LEU A 64 -11.77 6.74 19.56
C LEU A 64 -11.08 6.31 20.86
N TRP A 65 -10.24 7.16 21.43
CA TRP A 65 -9.57 6.91 22.71
C TRP A 65 -10.58 6.77 23.87
N ARG A 66 -11.60 7.63 23.92
CA ARG A 66 -12.63 7.57 24.97
C ARG A 66 -13.58 6.38 24.81
N ASN A 67 -13.94 6.02 23.57
CA ASN A 67 -14.97 5.01 23.30
C ASN A 67 -14.42 3.57 23.22
N GLU A 68 -13.24 3.38 22.64
CA GLU A 68 -12.62 2.05 22.40
C GLU A 68 -11.29 1.84 23.16
N GLY A 69 -10.70 2.91 23.70
CA GLY A 69 -9.40 2.85 24.36
C GLY A 69 -8.24 2.53 23.41
N PRO A 70 -7.05 2.22 23.95
CA PRO A 70 -5.86 1.95 23.15
C PRO A 70 -6.01 0.71 22.25
N ARG A 71 -6.87 -0.24 22.62
CA ARG A 71 -7.14 -1.44 21.81
C ARG A 71 -7.91 -1.13 20.51
N GLY A 72 -8.70 -0.04 20.48
CA GLY A 72 -9.39 0.41 19.28
C GLY A 72 -8.43 0.92 18.20
N LEU A 73 -7.38 1.66 18.61
CA LEU A 73 -6.36 2.19 17.70
C LEU A 73 -5.50 1.10 17.04
N PHE A 74 -5.27 -0.01 17.73
CA PHE A 74 -4.45 -1.12 17.23
C PHE A 74 -5.27 -2.34 16.75
N ARG A 75 -6.60 -2.20 16.60
CA ARG A 75 -7.48 -3.31 16.20
C ARG A 75 -7.14 -3.92 14.84
N CYS A 76 -6.49 -3.15 13.96
CA CYS A 76 -6.07 -3.60 12.63
C CYS A 76 -4.59 -3.96 12.55
N LEU A 77 -3.83 -3.89 13.65
CA LEU A 77 -2.36 -3.99 13.61
C LEU A 77 -1.87 -5.27 12.93
N GLY A 78 -2.47 -6.43 13.23
CA GLY A 78 -2.07 -7.70 12.60
C GLY A 78 -2.29 -7.72 11.08
N LEU A 79 -3.41 -7.16 10.61
CA LEU A 79 -3.70 -7.07 9.18
C LEU A 79 -2.87 -5.97 8.50
N GLU A 80 -2.60 -4.86 9.21
CA GLU A 80 -1.74 -3.77 8.76
C GLU A 80 -0.30 -4.25 8.56
N VAL A 81 0.24 -5.00 9.52
CA VAL A 81 1.58 -5.62 9.46
C VAL A 81 1.64 -6.63 8.33
N PHE A 82 0.62 -7.47 8.18
CA PHE A 82 0.57 -8.45 7.09
C PHE A 82 0.51 -7.75 5.72
N ALA A 83 -0.43 -6.84 5.50
CA ALA A 83 -0.61 -6.14 4.23
C ALA A 83 0.63 -5.30 3.87
N THR A 84 1.20 -4.58 4.84
CA THR A 84 2.35 -3.69 4.61
C THR A 84 3.64 -4.48 4.48
N GLY A 85 3.84 -5.51 5.31
CA GLY A 85 5.00 -6.39 5.27
C GLY A 85 5.03 -7.20 3.98
N VAL A 86 4.05 -8.08 3.78
CA VAL A 86 3.98 -8.96 2.60
C VAL A 86 3.86 -8.12 1.33
N GLY A 87 3.08 -7.04 1.35
CA GLY A 87 2.95 -6.16 0.19
C GLY A 87 4.27 -5.52 -0.23
N ARG A 88 5.10 -5.06 0.72
CA ARG A 88 6.43 -4.53 0.41
C ARG A 88 7.40 -5.61 -0.07
N GLY A 89 7.34 -6.81 0.52
CA GLY A 89 8.13 -7.95 0.06
C GLY A 89 7.82 -8.30 -1.40
N VAL A 90 6.53 -8.48 -1.73
CA VAL A 90 6.08 -8.78 -3.10
C VAL A 90 6.47 -7.66 -4.07
N TYR A 91 6.36 -6.40 -3.65
CA TYR A 91 6.76 -5.25 -4.47
C TYR A 91 8.25 -5.30 -4.83
N PHE A 92 9.14 -5.46 -3.85
CA PHE A 92 10.59 -5.51 -4.11
C PHE A 92 10.98 -6.73 -4.93
N TRP A 93 10.41 -7.90 -4.64
CA TRP A 93 10.65 -9.12 -5.41
C TRP A 93 10.23 -8.94 -6.88
N ALA A 94 8.99 -8.50 -7.13
CA ALA A 94 8.48 -8.30 -8.48
C ALA A 94 9.26 -7.22 -9.24
N TYR A 95 9.70 -6.17 -8.54
CA TYR A 95 10.52 -5.11 -9.15
C TYR A 95 11.86 -5.63 -9.66
N GLU A 96 12.55 -6.45 -8.88
CA GLU A 96 13.85 -6.99 -9.26
C GLU A 96 13.72 -7.98 -10.43
N GLU A 97 12.72 -8.87 -10.39
CA GLU A 97 12.43 -9.82 -11.48
C GLU A 97 12.07 -9.11 -12.79
N LEU A 98 11.16 -8.12 -12.74
CA LEU A 98 10.77 -7.37 -13.93
C LEU A 98 11.93 -6.55 -14.49
N LYS A 99 12.74 -5.96 -13.61
CA LYS A 99 13.94 -5.21 -14.03
C LYS A 99 14.99 -6.12 -14.65
N ALA A 100 15.18 -7.33 -14.12
CA ALA A 100 16.06 -8.34 -14.70
C ALA A 100 15.57 -8.76 -16.10
N LEU A 101 14.26 -9.02 -16.26
CA LEU A 101 13.64 -9.35 -17.54
C LEU A 101 13.78 -8.21 -18.57
N PHE A 102 13.55 -6.96 -18.17
CA PHE A 102 13.66 -5.81 -19.09
C PHE A 102 15.11 -5.42 -19.41
N LYS A 103 16.09 -5.84 -18.60
CA LYS A 103 17.52 -5.60 -18.85
C LYS A 103 18.24 -6.80 -19.48
N ALA A 104 17.54 -7.93 -19.67
CA ALA A 104 18.08 -9.13 -20.28
C ALA A 104 18.52 -8.93 -21.74
N GLU A 105 19.45 -9.77 -22.18
CA GLU A 105 19.95 -9.79 -23.56
C GLU A 105 18.85 -10.20 -24.54
N GLY A 106 18.38 -9.24 -25.34
CA GLY A 106 17.31 -9.44 -26.34
C GLY A 106 16.04 -8.63 -26.11
N SER A 107 15.94 -7.85 -25.02
CA SER A 107 14.75 -7.02 -24.79
C SER A 107 14.77 -5.76 -25.70
N PRO A 108 13.63 -5.38 -26.31
CA PRO A 108 13.52 -4.18 -27.15
C PRO A 108 13.65 -2.86 -26.36
N LEU A 109 13.68 -2.93 -25.02
CA LEU A 109 13.75 -1.79 -24.12
C LEU A 109 15.13 -1.64 -23.46
N ARG A 110 16.09 -2.52 -23.76
CA ARG A 110 17.43 -2.51 -23.15
C ARG A 110 18.10 -1.14 -23.31
N GLY A 111 18.46 -0.51 -22.20
CA GLY A 111 19.14 0.79 -22.19
C GLY A 111 18.24 2.02 -22.42
N SER A 112 16.94 1.82 -22.68
CA SER A 112 15.98 2.92 -22.76
C SER A 112 15.57 3.36 -21.35
N TRP A 113 15.42 4.67 -21.16
CA TRP A 113 14.83 5.25 -19.96
C TRP A 113 13.43 4.67 -19.68
N THR A 114 12.70 4.24 -20.72
CA THR A 114 11.36 3.64 -20.61
C THR A 114 11.35 2.23 -20.00
N ALA A 115 12.48 1.52 -19.92
CA ALA A 115 12.55 0.18 -19.34
C ALA A 115 12.26 0.18 -17.83
N ASP A 116 12.82 1.17 -17.11
CA ASP A 116 12.59 1.29 -15.66
C ASP A 116 11.12 1.64 -15.37
N TRP A 117 10.44 2.33 -16.29
CA TRP A 117 9.01 2.64 -16.18
C TRP A 117 8.12 1.44 -16.45
N ALA A 118 8.42 0.67 -17.50
CA ALA A 118 7.71 -0.57 -17.79
C ALA A 118 7.83 -1.57 -16.62
N ALA A 119 9.02 -1.66 -16.01
CA ALA A 119 9.24 -2.44 -14.81
C ALA A 119 8.41 -1.93 -13.62
N ALA A 120 8.40 -0.63 -13.36
CA ALA A 120 7.65 -0.04 -12.24
C ALA A 120 6.12 -0.19 -12.39
N LEU A 121 5.59 0.01 -13.60
CA LEU A 121 4.18 -0.18 -13.89
C LEU A 121 3.80 -1.67 -13.78
N GLY A 122 4.60 -2.57 -14.36
CA GLY A 122 4.41 -4.02 -14.24
C GLY A 122 4.42 -4.49 -12.78
N THR A 123 5.35 -3.97 -11.98
CA THR A 123 5.47 -4.29 -10.55
C THR A 123 4.21 -3.87 -9.81
N SER A 124 3.70 -2.68 -10.10
CA SER A 124 2.49 -2.16 -9.47
C SER A 124 1.27 -3.02 -9.81
N LEU A 125 1.16 -3.52 -11.04
CA LEU A 125 0.09 -4.44 -11.44
C LEU A 125 0.16 -5.77 -10.67
N VAL A 126 1.34 -6.38 -10.59
CA VAL A 126 1.56 -7.65 -9.85
C VAL A 126 1.26 -7.46 -8.37
N TRP A 127 1.71 -6.35 -7.80
CA TRP A 127 1.45 -6.01 -6.41
C TRP A 127 -0.05 -5.86 -6.14
N TRP A 128 -0.76 -5.06 -6.96
CA TRP A 128 -2.21 -4.92 -6.83
C TRP A 128 -2.94 -6.23 -7.04
N ALA A 129 -2.59 -7.02 -8.05
CA ALA A 129 -3.24 -8.31 -8.30
C ALA A 129 -3.19 -9.25 -7.08
N THR A 130 -2.08 -9.21 -6.33
CA THR A 130 -1.86 -10.09 -5.18
C THR A 130 -2.39 -9.51 -3.87
N MET A 131 -2.21 -8.21 -3.63
CA MET A 131 -2.52 -7.56 -2.35
C MET A 131 -3.90 -6.90 -2.30
N PHE A 132 -4.55 -6.68 -3.45
CA PHE A 132 -5.90 -6.09 -3.50
C PHE A 132 -6.94 -6.77 -2.60
N PRO A 133 -7.07 -8.12 -2.53
CA PRO A 133 -8.03 -8.73 -1.61
C PRO A 133 -7.72 -8.41 -0.14
N CYS A 134 -6.45 -8.31 0.23
CA CYS A 134 -6.03 -7.95 1.58
C CYS A 134 -6.40 -6.51 1.91
N ASP A 135 -6.19 -5.59 0.98
CA ASP A 135 -6.57 -4.19 1.10
C ASP A 135 -8.09 -4.00 1.16
N LEU A 136 -8.85 -4.80 0.39
CA LEU A 136 -10.32 -4.78 0.46
C LEU A 136 -10.80 -5.22 1.86
N ILE A 137 -10.26 -6.32 2.40
CA ILE A 137 -10.63 -6.78 3.74
C ILE A 137 -10.28 -5.73 4.79
N LYS A 138 -9.09 -5.12 4.69
CA LYS A 138 -8.64 -4.06 5.60
C LYS A 138 -9.58 -2.85 5.57
N THR A 139 -9.92 -2.35 4.39
CA THR A 139 -10.80 -1.19 4.24
C THR A 139 -12.21 -1.49 4.74
N GLN A 140 -12.75 -2.70 4.52
CA GLN A 140 -14.05 -3.11 5.07
C GLN A 140 -14.04 -3.20 6.60
N LEU A 141 -12.95 -3.71 7.19
CA LEU A 141 -12.80 -3.77 8.65
C LEU A 141 -12.70 -2.38 9.29
N GLN A 142 -11.98 -1.46 8.64
CA GLN A 142 -11.87 -0.07 9.06
C GLN A 142 -13.15 0.74 8.76
N ALA A 143 -14.00 0.25 7.84
CA ALA A 143 -15.30 0.82 7.54
C ALA A 143 -16.37 0.55 8.60
N VAL A 144 -16.18 -0.48 9.45
CA VAL A 144 -17.12 -0.81 10.51
C VAL A 144 -17.22 0.35 11.52
N PRO A 145 -18.42 0.93 11.72
CA PRO A 145 -18.61 2.05 12.65
C PRO A 145 -18.31 1.66 14.10
N ILE A 146 -17.84 2.62 14.90
CA ILE A 146 -17.33 2.48 16.29
C ILE A 146 -18.27 1.64 17.19
N ALA A 147 -19.59 1.85 17.09
CA ALA A 147 -20.56 1.10 17.90
C ALA A 147 -20.61 -0.41 17.58
N ALA A 148 -20.44 -0.78 16.30
CA ALA A 148 -20.38 -2.17 15.87
C ALA A 148 -18.98 -2.77 16.10
N ALA A 149 -17.94 -1.93 16.00
CA ALA A 149 -16.55 -2.30 16.29
C ALA A 149 -16.40 -2.81 17.73
N LYS A 150 -16.96 -2.10 18.73
CA LYS A 150 -16.97 -2.49 20.15
C LYS A 150 -17.54 -3.90 20.41
N ARG A 151 -18.57 -4.30 19.65
CA ARG A 151 -19.18 -5.64 19.73
C ARG A 151 -18.33 -6.73 19.06
N ALA A 152 -17.59 -6.36 18.02
CA ALA A 152 -16.74 -7.27 17.25
C ALA A 152 -15.35 -7.50 17.88
N THR A 153 -14.72 -6.46 18.44
CA THR A 153 -13.40 -6.55 19.10
C THR A 153 -13.45 -7.36 20.39
N HIS A 154 -14.56 -7.34 21.13
CA HIS A 154 -14.71 -8.12 22.36
C HIS A 154 -14.78 -9.64 22.12
N LYS A 155 -15.07 -10.11 20.91
CA LYS A 155 -15.26 -11.56 20.64
C LYS A 155 -14.27 -12.19 19.65
N LEU A 156 -13.67 -11.46 18.70
CA LEU A 156 -13.16 -12.14 17.49
C LEU A 156 -11.88 -11.56 16.82
N GLY A 157 -10.98 -10.86 17.52
CA GLY A 157 -9.82 -10.11 16.96
C GLY A 157 -9.11 -10.64 15.68
N LYS A 158 -8.89 -11.96 15.51
CA LYS A 158 -8.35 -12.56 14.25
C LYS A 158 -9.41 -13.21 13.36
N ALA A 159 -10.44 -13.78 13.98
CA ALA A 159 -11.54 -14.40 13.26
C ALA A 159 -12.42 -13.37 12.54
N THR A 160 -12.39 -12.09 12.91
CA THR A 160 -13.14 -11.03 12.21
C THR A 160 -12.67 -10.83 10.77
N ALA A 161 -11.35 -10.81 10.52
CA ALA A 161 -10.82 -10.60 9.16
C ALA A 161 -11.14 -11.78 8.23
N LEU A 162 -10.88 -13.00 8.72
CA LEU A 162 -11.19 -14.24 7.98
C LEU A 162 -12.71 -14.42 7.80
N ARG A 163 -13.52 -14.01 8.77
CA ARG A 163 -14.98 -14.04 8.67
C ARG A 163 -15.50 -13.00 7.68
N CYS A 164 -14.96 -11.79 7.66
CA CYS A 164 -15.27 -10.80 6.62
C CYS A 164 -14.93 -11.33 5.23
N ALA A 165 -13.75 -11.91 5.04
CA ALA A 165 -13.38 -12.55 3.79
C ALA A 165 -14.36 -13.68 3.40
N SER A 166 -14.70 -14.55 4.36
CA SER A 166 -15.64 -15.65 4.12
C SER A 166 -17.06 -15.16 3.81
N ILE A 167 -17.51 -14.06 4.41
CA ILE A 167 -18.82 -13.47 4.12
C ILE A 167 -18.83 -12.92 2.69
N ILE A 168 -17.81 -12.14 2.32
CA ILE A 168 -17.68 -11.56 0.97
C ILE A 168 -17.68 -12.66 -0.10
N VAL A 169 -16.92 -13.73 0.12
CA VAL A 169 -16.84 -14.87 -0.82
C VAL A 169 -18.19 -15.61 -0.91
N ARG A 170 -18.95 -15.72 0.19
CA ARG A 170 -20.27 -16.36 0.18
C ARG A 170 -21.34 -15.51 -0.50
N GLU A 171 -21.31 -14.19 -0.34
CA GLU A 171 -22.33 -13.27 -0.85
C GLU A 171 -22.08 -12.83 -2.31
N HIS A 172 -20.81 -12.61 -2.67
CA HIS A 172 -20.42 -12.04 -3.95
C HIS A 172 -19.41 -12.89 -4.74
N GLY A 173 -19.06 -14.07 -4.21
CA GLY A 173 -18.07 -14.94 -4.84
C GLY A 173 -16.65 -14.34 -4.83
N LEU A 174 -15.77 -14.94 -5.64
CA LEU A 174 -14.38 -14.48 -5.79
C LEU A 174 -14.28 -13.12 -6.50
N THR A 175 -15.23 -12.78 -7.36
CA THR A 175 -15.29 -11.47 -8.03
C THR A 175 -15.58 -10.33 -7.04
N GLY A 176 -16.27 -10.62 -5.94
CA GLY A 176 -16.46 -9.69 -4.82
C GLY A 176 -15.15 -9.19 -4.22
N LEU A 177 -14.11 -10.04 -4.16
CA LEU A 177 -12.78 -9.68 -3.64
C LEU A 177 -12.00 -8.73 -4.55
N TYR A 178 -12.38 -8.62 -5.83
CA TYR A 178 -11.77 -7.72 -6.81
C TYR A 178 -12.65 -6.51 -7.15
N ARG A 179 -13.72 -6.29 -6.37
CA ARG A 179 -14.63 -5.16 -6.55
C ARG A 179 -13.92 -3.84 -6.24
N GLY A 180 -13.66 -3.04 -7.28
CA GLY A 180 -12.91 -1.78 -7.19
C GLY A 180 -11.46 -1.88 -7.70
N PHE A 181 -11.05 -3.03 -8.23
CA PHE A 181 -9.73 -3.22 -8.82
C PHE A 181 -9.46 -2.25 -9.96
N HIS A 182 -10.41 -2.06 -10.89
CA HIS A 182 -10.29 -1.11 -12.00
C HIS A 182 -10.08 0.33 -11.53
N LEU A 183 -10.78 0.78 -10.48
CA LEU A 183 -10.63 2.12 -9.92
C LEU A 183 -9.25 2.29 -9.27
N THR A 184 -8.76 1.22 -8.64
CA THR A 184 -7.46 1.19 -7.99
C THR A 184 -6.33 1.19 -9.00
N LEU A 185 -6.50 0.48 -10.12
CA LEU A 185 -5.61 0.55 -11.28
C LEU A 185 -5.61 1.94 -11.88
N ALA A 186 -6.78 2.52 -12.16
CA ALA A 186 -6.89 3.88 -12.69
C ALA A 186 -6.19 4.91 -11.78
N ARG A 187 -6.40 4.81 -10.47
CA ARG A 187 -5.70 5.64 -9.48
C ARG A 187 -4.19 5.44 -9.51
N SER A 188 -3.73 4.19 -9.66
CA SER A 188 -2.30 3.88 -9.65
C SER A 188 -1.60 4.34 -10.93
N LEU A 189 -2.28 4.25 -12.07
CA LEU A 189 -1.83 4.81 -13.33
C LEU A 189 -1.78 6.34 -13.26
N ALA A 190 -2.81 6.99 -12.73
CA ALA A 190 -2.83 8.44 -12.55
C ALA A 190 -1.74 8.92 -11.57
N SER A 191 -1.51 8.19 -10.48
CA SER A 191 -0.45 8.50 -9.51
C SER A 191 0.95 8.32 -10.11
N SER A 192 1.16 7.26 -10.89
CA SER A 192 2.46 6.99 -11.55
C SER A 192 2.73 8.01 -12.66
N GLY A 193 1.69 8.42 -13.39
CA GLY A 193 1.78 9.41 -14.45
C GLY A 193 1.97 10.86 -13.97
N THR A 194 1.86 11.14 -12.66
CA THR A 194 2.02 12.51 -12.12
C THR A 194 3.31 12.68 -11.34
N ALA A 195 3.68 11.72 -10.49
CA ALA A 195 4.87 11.84 -9.66
C ALA A 195 6.17 11.95 -10.49
N LEU A 196 6.23 11.25 -11.61
CA LEU A 196 7.46 11.12 -12.38
C LEU A 196 7.70 12.30 -13.35
N PRO A 197 6.72 12.84 -14.09
CA PRO A 197 6.92 14.07 -14.86
C PRO A 197 7.28 15.26 -13.96
N ILE A 198 6.70 15.32 -12.76
CA ILE A 198 7.04 16.35 -11.77
C ILE A 198 8.50 16.20 -11.34
N TYR A 199 8.95 14.97 -11.03
CA TYR A 199 10.34 14.72 -10.66
C TYR A 199 11.30 15.05 -11.81
N ASP A 200 11.01 14.61 -13.04
CA ASP A 200 11.83 14.87 -14.22
C ASP A 200 11.90 16.36 -14.58
N ALA A 201 10.82 17.12 -14.36
CA ALA A 201 10.80 18.57 -14.54
C ALA A 201 11.58 19.31 -13.43
N LEU A 202 11.55 18.80 -12.19
CA LEU A 202 12.16 19.46 -11.04
C LEU A 202 13.65 19.12 -10.87
N GLN A 203 14.06 17.91 -11.28
CA GLN A 203 15.45 17.44 -11.21
C GLN A 203 16.48 18.40 -11.84
N PRO A 204 16.29 18.94 -13.07
CA PRO A 204 17.25 19.86 -13.66
C PRO A 204 17.33 21.19 -12.89
N HIS A 205 16.21 21.69 -12.36
CA HIS A 205 16.17 22.92 -11.56
C HIS A 205 16.87 22.74 -10.20
N LEU A 206 16.67 21.61 -9.54
CA LEU A 206 17.34 21.27 -8.29
C LEU A 206 18.84 21.04 -8.49
N ARG A 207 19.24 20.40 -9.60
CA ARG A 207 20.67 20.22 -9.93
C ARG A 207 21.35 21.55 -10.24
N ALA A 208 20.67 22.47 -10.93
CA ALA A 208 21.18 23.82 -11.16
C ALA A 208 21.30 24.64 -9.86
N ALA A 209 20.34 24.49 -8.94
CA ALA A 209 20.33 25.21 -7.67
C ALA A 209 21.36 24.68 -6.64
N PHE A 210 21.62 23.37 -6.64
CA PHE A 210 22.52 22.71 -5.69
C PHE A 210 23.88 22.28 -6.27
N GLY A 211 24.16 22.61 -7.54
CA GLY A 211 25.50 22.55 -8.13
C GLY A 211 26.14 21.15 -8.13
N ALA A 212 25.47 20.15 -8.70
CA ALA A 212 26.04 18.82 -8.96
C ALA A 212 25.78 18.33 -10.40
#